data_AF-A0A3C2B9Z8-F1
#
_entry.id   AF-A0A3C2B9Z8-F1
#
_cell.length_a   1.000
_cell.length_b   1.000
_cell.length_c   1.000
_cell.angle_alpha   90.00
_cell.angle_beta   90.00
_cell.angle_gamma   90.00
#
_symmetry.space_group_name_H-M   'P 1'
#
loop_
_entity.id
_entity.type
_entity.pdbx_description
1 polymer ?
#
loop_
_entity_poly.entity_id
_entity_poly.type
_entity_poly.pdbx_seq_one_letter_code
_entity_poly.pdbx_strand_id
1 'polypeptide(L)' 'VYAARHEMARSLDDVLCRRTRAHLEDRAATLAAAPATAALLAAELGWSDEETMSQVATFVTASIAEERM' A
#
# COMPACT_ATOMS: atom_id res chain seq x y z
N VAL A 1 -4.89 -9.12 -1.05
CA VAL A 1 -6.17 -9.82 -0.77
C VAL A 1 -6.10 -10.68 0.49
N TYR A 2 -5.32 -11.77 0.53
CA TYR A 2 -5.26 -12.65 1.73
C TYR A 2 -4.96 -11.88 3.02
N ALA A 3 -3.94 -11.00 3.00
CA ALA A 3 -3.58 -10.12 4.10
C ALA A 3 -4.77 -9.29 4.64
N ALA A 4 -5.63 -8.77 3.77
CA ALA A 4 -6.81 -8.00 4.16
C ALA A 4 -7.87 -8.89 4.82
N ARG A 5 -8.17 -10.06 4.21
CA ARG A 5 -9.24 -10.96 4.66
C ARG A 5 -8.90 -11.72 5.94
N HIS A 6 -7.66 -12.17 6.08
CA HIS A 6 -7.28 -13.17 7.08
C HIS A 6 -6.24 -12.69 8.06
N GLU A 7 -5.51 -11.62 7.72
CA GLU A 7 -4.41 -11.16 8.56
C GLU A 7 -4.62 -9.75 9.11
N MET A 8 -5.83 -9.20 8.98
CA MET A 8 -6.23 -7.88 9.49
C MET A 8 -5.41 -6.71 8.92
N ALA A 9 -4.86 -6.85 7.71
CA ALA A 9 -4.24 -5.71 7.05
C ALA A 9 -5.31 -4.68 6.69
N ARG A 10 -5.14 -3.43 7.16
CA ARG A 10 -6.11 -2.33 6.99
C ARG A 10 -5.53 -1.09 6.31
N SER A 11 -4.31 -1.15 5.80
CA SER A 11 -3.69 -0.05 5.07
C SER A 11 -2.80 -0.57 3.95
N LEU A 12 -2.56 0.28 2.96
CA LEU A 12 -1.64 -0.02 1.86
C LEU A 12 -0.21 -0.23 2.38
N ASP A 13 0.22 0.60 3.33
CA ASP A 13 1.51 0.48 4.02
C ASP A 13 1.67 -0.87 4.73
N ASP A 14 0.67 -1.36 5.46
CA ASP A 14 0.77 -2.65 6.17
C ASP A 14 1.09 -3.79 5.20
N VAL A 15 0.42 -3.79 4.05
CA VAL A 15 0.59 -4.82 3.03
C VAL A 15 1.95 -4.72 2.35
N LEU A 16 2.35 -3.53 1.90
CA LEU A 16 3.57 -3.33 1.12
C LEU A 16 4.84 -3.37 1.98
N CYS A 17 4.80 -2.88 3.21
CA CYS A 17 5.96 -2.80 4.08
C CYS A 17 6.10 -3.99 5.03
N ARG A 18 5.00 -4.55 5.55
CA ARG A 18 5.05 -5.58 6.61
C ARG A 18 4.68 -6.99 6.14
N ARG A 19 3.64 -7.14 5.32
CA ARG A 19 3.17 -8.49 4.88
C ARG A 19 3.93 -9.06 3.71
N THR A 20 4.24 -8.21 2.74
CA THR A 20 4.98 -8.60 1.55
C THR A 20 6.45 -8.19 1.63
N ARG A 21 6.75 -7.13 2.40
CA ARG A 21 8.05 -6.47 2.45
C ARG A 21 8.54 -6.01 1.07
N ALA A 22 7.63 -5.86 0.10
CA ALA A 22 7.96 -5.45 -1.26
C ALA A 22 8.76 -4.15 -1.28
N HIS A 23 8.39 -3.19 -0.41
CA HIS A 23 9.08 -1.90 -0.30
C HIS A 23 10.56 -2.01 0.12
N LEU A 24 10.90 -3.03 0.92
CA LEU A 24 12.28 -3.30 1.33
C LEU A 24 13.10 -3.93 0.20
N GLU A 25 12.46 -4.78 -0.61
CA GLU A 25 13.12 -5.50 -1.70
C GLU A 25 13.35 -4.60 -2.92
N ASP A 26 12.32 -3.86 -3.35
CA ASP A 26 12.41 -2.90 -4.45
C ASP A 26 11.38 -1.78 -4.25
N ARG A 27 11.87 -0.63 -3.79
CA ARG A 27 11.06 0.58 -3.58
C ARG A 27 10.43 1.09 -4.87
N ALA A 28 11.19 1.14 -5.96
CA ALA A 28 10.71 1.74 -7.21
C ALA A 28 9.61 0.90 -7.84
N ALA A 29 9.79 -0.42 -7.87
CA ALA A 29 8.77 -1.35 -8.31
C ALA A 29 7.54 -1.32 -7.40
N THR A 30 7.75 -1.20 -6.08
CA THR A 30 6.64 -1.09 -5.11
C THR A 30 5.82 0.18 -5.30
N LEU A 31 6.47 1.32 -5.55
CA LEU A 31 5.78 2.57 -5.88
C LEU A 31 4.95 2.46 -7.16
N ALA A 32 5.47 1.79 -8.18
CA ALA A 32 4.73 1.53 -9.41
C ALA A 32 3.53 0.58 -9.19
N ALA A 33 3.65 -0.39 -8.28
CA ALA A 33 2.60 -1.34 -7.95
C ALA A 33 1.53 -0.78 -6.99
N ALA A 34 1.85 0.25 -6.21
CA ALA A 34 1.00 0.77 -5.14
C ALA A 34 -0.45 1.08 -5.57
N PRO A 35 -0.74 1.73 -6.72
CA PRO A 35 -2.11 1.98 -7.14
C PRO A 35 -2.92 0.69 -7.40
N ALA A 36 -2.31 -0.30 -8.04
CA ALA A 36 -2.96 -1.57 -8.34
C ALA A 36 -3.20 -2.38 -7.06
N THR A 37 -2.25 -2.38 -6.12
CA THR A 37 -2.43 -3.00 -4.81
C THR A 37 -3.53 -2.30 -4.01
N ALA A 38 -3.60 -0.97 -4.03
CA ALA A 38 -4.65 -0.21 -3.36
C ALA A 38 -6.04 -0.54 -3.91
N ALA A 39 -6.19 -0.67 -5.24
CA ALA A 39 -7.45 -1.08 -5.85
C ALA A 39 -7.90 -2.47 -5.39
N LEU A 40 -6.97 -3.42 -5.27
CA LEU A 40 -7.27 -4.74 -4.71
C LEU A 40 -7.69 -4.66 -3.25
N LEU A 41 -7.07 -3.80 -2.44
CA LEU A 41 -7.45 -3.62 -1.04
C LEU A 41 -8.79 -2.90 -0.90
N ALA A 42 -9.09 -1.95 -1.77
CA ALA A 42 -10.34 -1.21 -1.77
C ALA A 42 -11.55 -2.13 -1.95
N ALA A 43 -11.46 -3.07 -2.88
CA ALA A 43 -12.51 -4.08 -3.10
C ALA A 43 -12.73 -4.98 -1.87
N GLU A 44 -11.67 -5.27 -1.10
CA GLU A 44 -11.74 -6.15 0.07
C GLU A 44 -12.18 -5.43 1.35
N LEU A 45 -11.79 -4.17 1.50
CA LEU A 45 -12.00 -3.38 2.71
C LEU A 45 -13.15 -2.37 2.58
N GLY A 46 -13.75 -2.25 1.40
CA GLY A 46 -14.86 -1.33 1.13
C GLY A 46 -14.42 0.13 1.10
N TRP A 47 -13.20 0.41 0.64
CA TRP A 47 -12.73 1.79 0.49
C TRP A 47 -13.47 2.51 -0.64
N SER A 48 -13.73 3.80 -0.45
CA SER A 48 -14.13 4.69 -1.52
C SER A 48 -12.94 4.98 -2.45
N ASP A 49 -13.22 5.58 -3.60
CA ASP A 49 -12.17 6.07 -4.50
C ASP A 49 -11.28 7.11 -3.79
N GLU A 50 -11.88 7.98 -2.98
CA GLU A 50 -11.17 8.98 -2.18
C GLU A 50 -10.21 8.34 -1.16
N GLU A 51 -10.68 7.34 -0.41
CA GLU A 51 -9.83 6.61 0.54
C GLU A 51 -8.71 5.86 -0.19
N THR A 52 -9.03 5.24 -1.33
CA THR A 52 -8.03 4.52 -2.14
C THR A 52 -6.93 5.47 -2.63
N MET A 53 -7.30 6.64 -3.12
CA MET A 53 -6.35 7.69 -3.54
C MET A 53 -5.54 8.22 -2.37
N SER A 54 -6.18 8.43 -1.21
CA SER A 54 -5.53 8.87 0.03
C SER A 54 -4.46 7.88 0.48
N GLN A 55 -4.77 6.58 0.53
CA GLN A 55 -3.81 5.53 0.89
C GLN A 55 -2.58 5.51 -0.03
N VAL A 56 -2.77 5.65 -1.34
CA VAL A 56 -1.67 5.73 -2.31
C VAL A 56 -0.83 6.98 -2.08
N ALA A 57 -1.46 8.15 -1.95
CA ALA A 57 -0.77 9.42 -1.76
C ALA A 57 0.05 9.43 -0.46
N THR A 58 -0.51 8.92 0.64
CA THR A 58 0.20 8.78 1.92
C THR A 58 1.40 7.86 1.79
N PHE A 59 1.24 6.68 1.18
CA PHE A 59 2.33 5.73 0.99
C PHE A 59 3.47 6.31 0.13
N VAL A 60 3.13 6.96 -0.99
CA VAL A 60 4.11 7.60 -1.89
C VAL A 60 4.86 8.73 -1.17
N THR A 61 4.14 9.57 -0.42
CA THR A 61 4.75 10.68 0.33
C THR A 61 5.74 10.18 1.38
N ALA A 62 5.35 9.16 2.16
CA ALA A 62 6.24 8.53 3.15
C ALA A 62 7.49 7.93 2.48
N SER A 63 7.30 7.19 1.38
CA SER A 63 8.39 6.56 0.63
C SER A 63 9.42 7.56 0.09
N ILE A 64 8.96 8.73 -0.38
CA ILE A 64 9.84 9.81 -0.86
C ILE A 64 10.56 10.48 0.31
N ALA A 65 9.89 10.68 1.44
CA ALA A 65 10.52 11.26 2.62
C ALA A 65 11.66 10.37 3.15
N GLU A 66 11.49 9.05 3.11
CA GLU A 66 12.52 8.07 3.48
C GLU A 66 13.74 8.08 2.54
N GLU A 67 13.61 8.48 1.28
CA GLU A 67 14.75 8.55 0.34
C GLU A 67 15.69 9.72 0.64
N ARG A 68 15.18 10.75 1.32
CA ARG A 68 15.92 11.99 1.59
C ARG A 68 16.68 11.97 2.92
N MET A 69 16.62 10.87 3.67
CA MET A 69 17.25 10.68 4.98
C MET A 69 18.54 9.87 4.85
#